data_AF-A3IV79-F1
#
_entry.id   AF-A3IV79-F1
#
_cell.length_a   1.000
_cell.length_b   1.000
_cell.length_c   1.000
_cell.angle_alpha   90.00
_cell.angle_beta   90.00
_cell.angle_gamma   90.00
#
_symmetry.space_group_name_H-M   'P 1'
#
loop_
_entity.id
_entity.type
_entity.pdbx_description
1 polymer ?
#
loop_
_entity_poly.entity_id
_entity_poly.type
_entity_poly.pdbx_seq_one_letter_code
_entity_poly.pdbx_strand_id
1 'polypeptide(L)'
;MLSNTAIEKFIVKLRLQAVIEGIDENAALRYASVRLRLATGEISEYEYSSLIDDIDHIFGSALTSKDTQPSMLNHWIEKQIYELQTI
;
A
#
# COMPACT_ATOMS: atom_id res chain seq x y z
N MET A 1 -9.70 15.74 -8.50
CA MET A 1 -9.15 14.74 -9.44
C MET A 1 -7.64 14.79 -9.30
N LEU A 2 -7.00 13.67 -8.96
CA LEU A 2 -5.53 13.59 -8.89
C LEU A 2 -4.95 13.89 -10.28
N SER A 3 -3.95 14.77 -10.36
CA SER A 3 -3.24 14.98 -11.62
C SER A 3 -2.42 13.74 -11.96
N ASN A 4 -2.34 13.38 -13.25
CA ASN A 4 -1.53 12.24 -13.71
C ASN A 4 -0.09 12.32 -13.17
N THR A 5 0.46 13.53 -13.07
CA THR A 5 1.80 13.81 -12.52
C THR A 5 1.93 13.47 -11.02
N ALA A 6 0.88 13.62 -10.21
CA ALA A 6 0.91 13.28 -8.79
C ALA A 6 0.91 11.75 -8.57
N ILE A 7 0.13 11.02 -9.37
CA ILE A 7 0.09 9.55 -9.34
C ILE A 7 1.43 8.97 -9.82
N GLU A 8 1.99 9.49 -10.91
CA GLU A 8 3.30 9.06 -11.41
C GLU A 8 4.41 9.28 -10.38
N LYS A 9 4.44 10.45 -9.72
CA LYS A 9 5.39 10.73 -8.63
C LYS A 9 5.21 9.78 -7.45
N PHE A 10 3.97 9.46 -7.09
CA PHE A 10 3.67 8.50 -6.03
C PHE A 10 4.19 7.10 -6.38
N ILE A 11 3.92 6.60 -7.59
CA ILE A 11 4.40 5.29 -8.06
C ILE A 11 5.94 5.21 -8.04
N VAL A 12 6.63 6.26 -8.53
CA VAL A 12 8.09 6.30 -8.54
C VAL A 12 8.67 6.26 -7.12
N LYS A 13 8.12 7.08 -6.20
CA LYS A 13 8.56 7.08 -4.80
C LYS A 13 8.30 5.75 -4.11
N LEU A 14 7.15 5.13 -4.37
CA LEU A 14 6.76 3.83 -3.81
C LEU A 14 7.74 2.73 -4.21
N ARG A 15 8.10 2.65 -5.50
CA ARG A 15 9.08 1.67 -6.00
C ARG A 15 10.45 1.88 -5.38
N LEU A 16 10.91 3.13 -5.28
CA LEU A 16 12.18 3.45 -4.62
C LEU A 16 12.19 3.02 -3.15
N GLN A 17 11.10 3.25 -2.42
CA GLN A 17 10.96 2.86 -1.02
C GLN A 17 10.95 1.33 -0.87
N ALA A 18 10.26 0.61 -1.76
CA ALA A 18 10.24 -0.85 -1.77
C ALA A 18 11.66 -1.43 -1.97
N VAL A 19 12.44 -0.87 -2.90
CA VAL A 19 13.84 -1.27 -3.12
C VAL A 19 14.71 -1.01 -1.89
N ILE A 20 14.56 0.14 -1.23
CA ILE A 20 15.30 0.48 -0.01
C ILE A 20 15.00 -0.50 1.13
N GLU A 21 13.74 -0.91 1.26
CA GLU A 21 13.27 -1.83 2.31
C GLU A 21 13.44 -3.32 1.95
N GLY A 22 13.93 -3.63 0.75
CA GLY A 22 14.09 -5.02 0.28
C GLY A 22 12.77 -5.74 0.05
N ILE A 23 11.71 -4.99 -0.27
CA ILE A 23 10.35 -5.48 -0.48
C ILE A 23 10.09 -5.62 -1.99
N ASP A 24 9.35 -6.65 -2.39
CA ASP A 24 8.93 -6.83 -3.79
C ASP A 24 8.10 -5.63 -4.28
N GLU A 25 8.55 -4.98 -5.34
CA GLU A 25 7.90 -3.79 -5.89
C GLU A 25 6.45 -4.04 -6.31
N ASN A 26 6.13 -5.24 -6.81
CA ASN A 26 4.78 -5.57 -7.25
C ASN A 26 3.85 -5.75 -6.05
N ALA A 27 4.33 -6.34 -4.95
CA ALA A 27 3.60 -6.43 -3.70
C ALA A 27 3.31 -5.03 -3.13
N ALA A 28 4.31 -4.15 -3.09
CA ALA A 28 4.16 -2.75 -2.65
C ALA A 28 3.14 -1.99 -3.50
N LEU A 29 3.17 -2.15 -4.83
CA LEU A 29 2.20 -1.55 -5.76
C LEU A 29 0.79 -2.10 -5.57
N ARG A 30 0.63 -3.41 -5.37
CA ARG A 30 -0.66 -4.04 -5.11
C ARG A 30 -1.28 -3.51 -3.82
N TYR A 31 -0.49 -3.44 -2.74
CA TYR A 31 -0.93 -2.88 -1.47
C TYR A 31 -1.38 -1.43 -1.62
N ALA A 32 -0.54 -0.58 -2.23
CA ALA A 32 -0.86 0.82 -2.46
C ALA A 32 -2.14 1.00 -3.31
N SER A 33 -2.32 0.16 -4.33
CA SER A 33 -3.53 0.15 -5.18
C SER A 33 -4.77 -0.17 -4.35
N VAL A 34 -4.75 -1.25 -3.57
CA VAL A 34 -5.87 -1.64 -2.70
C VAL A 34 -6.20 -0.56 -1.67
N ARG A 35 -5.18 0.07 -1.07
CA ARG A 35 -5.38 1.22 -0.15
C ARG A 35 -6.00 2.43 -0.81
N LEU A 36 -5.59 2.77 -2.04
CA LEU A 36 -6.18 3.86 -2.82
C LEU A 36 -7.64 3.59 -3.17
N ARG A 37 -7.96 2.35 -3.56
CA ARG A 37 -9.34 1.93 -3.86
C ARG A 37 -10.24 2.03 -2.64
N LEU A 38 -9.76 1.62 -1.46
CA LEU A 38 -10.49 1.82 -0.20
C LEU A 38 -10.68 3.31 0.11
N ALA A 39 -9.62 4.10 0.00
CA ALA A 39 -9.62 5.52 0.33
C ALA A 39 -10.54 6.36 -0.58
N THR A 40 -10.78 5.90 -1.82
CA THR A 40 -11.69 6.52 -2.78
C THR A 40 -13.13 5.98 -2.68
N GLY A 41 -13.37 4.96 -1.85
CA GLY A 41 -14.67 4.30 -1.72
C GLY A 41 -15.01 3.37 -2.89
N GLU A 42 -14.04 3.03 -3.73
CA GLU A 42 -14.23 2.05 -4.83
C GLU A 42 -14.46 0.63 -4.29
N ILE A 43 -13.85 0.31 -3.14
CA ILE A 43 -14.06 -0.94 -2.43
C ILE A 43 -14.46 -0.67 -0.98
N SER A 44 -15.24 -1.58 -0.41
CA SER A 44 -15.61 -1.60 1.01
C SER A 44 -14.45 -2.06 1.91
N GLU A 45 -14.55 -1.79 3.22
CA GLU A 45 -13.61 -2.31 4.22
C GLU A 45 -13.56 -3.85 4.26
N TYR A 46 -14.68 -4.50 3.94
CA TYR A 46 -14.76 -5.96 3.84
C TYR A 46 -13.95 -6.48 2.64
N GLU A 47 -14.12 -5.87 1.47
CA GLU A 47 -13.34 -6.22 0.27
C GLU A 47 -11.86 -5.90 0.47
N TYR A 48 -11.54 -4.79 1.13
CA TYR A 48 -10.18 -4.45 1.52
C TYR A 48 -9.52 -5.54 2.37
N SER A 49 -10.22 -6.01 3.41
CA SER A 49 -9.68 -7.04 4.32
C SER A 49 -9.35 -8.32 3.56
N SER A 50 -10.25 -8.78 2.68
CA SER A 50 -10.01 -9.96 1.85
C SER A 50 -8.84 -9.78 0.87
N LEU A 51 -8.69 -8.58 0.28
CA LEU A 51 -7.62 -8.30 -0.68
C LEU A 51 -6.25 -8.13 -0.01
N ILE A 52 -6.22 -7.63 1.23
CA ILE A 52 -4.98 -7.51 2.01
C ILE A 52 -4.53 -8.86 2.54
N ASP A 53 -5.43 -9.74 2.97
CA ASP A 53 -5.05 -11.09 3.40
C ASP A 53 -4.31 -11.87 2.28
N ASP A 54 -4.75 -11.71 1.02
CA ASP A 54 -4.08 -12.26 -0.16
C ASP A 54 -2.69 -11.63 -0.41
N ILE A 55 -2.51 -10.37 -0.03
CA ILE A 55 -1.28 -9.61 -0.20
C ILE A 55 -0.30 -9.87 0.96
N ASP A 56 -0.78 -10.04 2.19
CA ASP A 56 0.01 -10.41 3.38
C ASP A 56 0.57 -11.83 3.26
N HIS A 57 -0.09 -12.71 2.50
CA HIS A 57 0.46 -14.00 2.09
C HIS A 57 1.69 -13.85 1.17
N ILE A 58 1.79 -12.73 0.43
CA ILE A 58 2.94 -12.39 -0.44
C ILE A 58 4.03 -11.64 0.36
N PHE A 59 3.66 -10.84 1.37
CA PHE A 59 4.62 -10.15 2.26
C PHE A 59 5.32 -11.06 3.27
N GLY A 60 4.97 -12.34 3.36
CA GLY A 60 5.74 -13.33 4.11
C GLY A 60 5.42 -13.41 5.61
N SER A 61 4.18 -13.15 6.03
CA SER A 61 3.72 -13.60 7.34
C SER A 61 3.13 -15.00 7.23
N ALA A 62 3.94 -16.02 7.54
CA ALA A 62 3.38 -17.24 8.11
C ALA A 62 2.47 -16.85 9.29
N LEU A 63 1.34 -17.54 9.44
CA LEU A 63 0.30 -17.39 10.47
C LEU A 63 0.80 -17.51 11.94
N THR A 64 2.08 -17.26 12.22
CA THR A 64 2.73 -17.43 13.52
C THR A 64 3.64 -16.24 13.86
N SER A 65 3.11 -15.02 13.91
CA SER A 65 3.61 -14.02 14.88
C SER A 65 2.63 -12.87 14.98
N LYS A 66 2.03 -12.69 16.15
CA LYS A 66 1.25 -11.50 16.52
C LYS A 66 2.13 -10.24 16.69
N ASP A 67 3.29 -10.18 16.05
CA ASP A 67 4.30 -9.13 16.18
C ASP A 67 4.84 -8.66 14.82
N THR A 68 4.04 -8.73 13.75
CA THR A 68 4.35 -7.97 12.53
C THR A 68 4.10 -6.49 12.85
N GLN A 69 5.13 -5.82 13.34
CA GLN A 69 5.21 -4.37 13.24
C GLN A 69 4.77 -3.97 11.83
N PRO A 70 3.82 -3.03 11.66
CA PRO A 70 3.51 -2.49 10.36
C PRO A 70 4.83 -2.06 9.71
N SER A 71 5.15 -2.59 8.53
CA SER A 71 6.39 -2.20 7.84
C SER A 71 6.42 -0.67 7.72
N MET A 72 7.62 -0.08 7.80
CA MET A 72 7.80 1.36 7.61
C MET A 72 7.20 1.80 6.26
N LEU A 73 7.25 0.92 5.25
CA LEU A 73 6.55 1.05 3.99
C LEU A 73 5.03 1.22 4.13
N ASN A 74 4.34 0.38 4.92
CA ASN A 74 2.89 0.49 5.11
C ASN A 74 2.51 1.86 5.66
N HIS A 75 3.19 2.32 6.71
CA HIS A 75 2.93 3.63 7.30
C HIS A 75 3.25 4.78 6.33
N TRP A 76 4.31 4.64 5.53
CA TRP A 76 4.67 5.61 4.51
C TRP A 76 3.62 5.70 3.39
N ILE A 77 3.09 4.56 2.93
CA ILE A 77 2.02 4.48 1.93
C ILE A 77 0.77 5.18 2.43
N GLU A 78 0.34 4.88 3.66
CA GLU A 78 -0.83 5.52 4.28
C GLU A 78 -0.69 7.04 4.32
N LYS A 79 0.48 7.54 4.74
CA LYS A 79 0.78 8.97 4.80
C LYS A 79 0.71 9.63 3.42
N GLN A 80 1.32 9.02 2.40
CA GLN A 80 1.30 9.56 1.04
C GLN A 80 -0.12 9.56 0.44
N ILE A 81 -0.94 8.55 0.74
CA ILE A 81 -2.34 8.52 0.28
C ILE A 81 -3.15 9.64 0.94
N TYR A 82 -2.96 9.87 2.23
CA TYR A 82 -3.59 11.00 2.93
C TYR A 82 -3.16 12.37 2.35
N GLU A 83 -1.87 12.54 2.06
CA GLU A 83 -1.36 13.74 1.38
C GLU A 83 -1.97 13.92 -0.02
N LEU A 84 -2.26 12.83 -0.75
CA LEU A 84 -2.93 12.89 -2.05
C LEU A 84 -4.42 13.27 -1.96
N GLN A 85 -5.11 12.92 -0.87
CA GLN A 85 -6.53 13.27 -0.67
C GLN A 85 -6.74 14.73 -0.26
N THR A 86 -5.72 15.39 0.27
CA THR A 86 -5.79 16.76 0.81
C THR A 86 -5.42 17.84 -0.22
N ILE A 87 -5.10 17.44 -1.46
CA ILE A 87 -4.81 18.31 -2.62
C ILE A 87 -6.06 18.41 -3.51
#